data_AF-A0A5P1EWT4-F1
#
_entry.id   AF-A0A5P1EWT4-F1
#
_cell.length_a   1.000
_cell.length_b   1.000
_cell.length_c   1.000
_cell.angle_alpha   90.00
_cell.angle_beta   90.00
_cell.angle_gamma   90.00
#
_symmetry.space_group_name_H-M   'P 1'
#
loop_
_entity.id
_entity.type
_entity.pdbx_description
1 polymer ?
#
loop_
_entity_poly.entity_id
_entity_poly.type
_entity_poly.pdbx_seq_one_letter_code
_entity_poly.pdbx_strand_id
1 'polypeptide(L)'
;MTGDGVNDAPALKKADIGIAVADATDAARGASDIVLTEPGLSVIISAVLTSRAIFQRMKNYTIYAVSITIRIVLGFMLIALIWKFDFSPFMVLIIAILNDGTIMTISKDRVKPSPMPDSWKLKEIFATGVVFGSYLALMSVVFFWLMKDTDFFSDRFGVRSIRHSEDEMMAALYLQVSIVSQALIFVTRSRGWFFVERPGLLLVSAFLVAQLVATLIAVYADWGFARIKGIGWGWAGVIWLYSVVFFFPLDWFKFAIRYVLSGKAWDNLLENKTAFTTKKDYGREEREAQWAMAQRTLHGLQPPETNNLFSDKNSYRELSEIAEQAKKRAEVARLRELHTLKGHVESVVKLKGLDIDTIQQHYTV
;
A
#
# COMPACT_ATOMS: atom_id res chain seq x y z
N MET A 1 3.55 19.81 17.88
CA MET A 1 3.81 21.17 18.40
C MET A 1 5.27 21.26 18.79
N THR A 2 5.93 22.40 18.57
CA THR A 2 7.30 22.65 19.05
C THR A 2 7.26 23.66 20.19
N GLY A 3 8.13 23.52 21.19
CA GLY A 3 8.22 24.45 22.31
C GLY A 3 9.60 24.42 22.97
N ASP A 4 9.91 25.47 23.72
CA ASP A 4 11.19 25.65 24.41
C ASP A 4 11.02 26.07 25.89
N GLY A 5 9.93 26.76 26.20
CA GLY A 5 9.67 27.32 27.52
C GLY A 5 8.74 26.49 28.41
N VAL A 6 8.77 26.80 29.72
CA VAL A 6 7.85 26.21 30.71
C VAL A 6 6.38 26.50 30.39
N ASN A 7 6.10 27.63 29.72
CA ASN A 7 4.78 28.03 29.29
C ASN A 7 4.23 27.14 28.16
N ASP A 8 5.10 26.49 27.40
CA ASP A 8 4.71 25.58 26.32
C ASP A 8 4.37 24.19 26.83
N ALA A 9 4.74 23.84 28.06
CA ALA A 9 4.56 22.50 28.62
C ALA A 9 3.10 21.98 28.53
N PRO A 10 2.05 22.75 28.86
CA PRO A 10 0.67 22.29 28.72
C PRO A 10 0.29 22.01 27.27
N ALA A 11 0.82 22.80 26.34
CA ALA A 11 0.49 22.72 24.93
C ALA A 11 1.28 21.60 24.23
N LEU A 12 2.54 21.39 24.61
CA LEU A 12 3.35 20.21 24.25
C LEU A 12 2.66 18.92 24.71
N LYS A 13 2.14 18.90 25.94
CA LYS A 13 1.45 17.73 26.49
C LYS A 13 0.11 17.44 25.83
N LYS A 14 -0.59 18.49 25.35
CA LYS A 14 -1.88 18.37 24.66
C LYS A 14 -1.74 17.98 23.18
N ALA A 15 -0.59 18.27 22.57
CA ALA A 15 -0.35 17.94 21.17
C ALA A 15 -0.26 16.43 20.95
N ASP A 16 -0.63 15.95 19.76
CA ASP A 16 -0.45 14.53 19.40
C ASP A 16 1.02 14.10 19.42
N ILE A 17 1.93 15.07 19.14
CA ILE A 17 3.37 14.93 19.27
C ILE A 17 3.93 16.27 19.75
N GLY A 18 4.47 16.32 20.97
CA GLY A 18 5.22 17.43 21.53
C GLY A 18 6.72 17.30 21.23
N ILE A 19 7.34 18.34 20.65
CA ILE A 19 8.77 18.36 20.31
C ILE A 19 9.46 19.50 21.08
N ALA A 20 10.39 19.15 21.98
CA ALA A 20 11.25 20.13 22.64
C ALA A 20 12.50 20.42 21.79
N VAL A 21 12.86 21.69 21.65
CA VAL A 21 14.09 22.13 20.96
C VAL A 21 15.32 21.81 21.83
N ALA A 22 16.52 21.73 21.24
CA ALA A 22 17.76 21.39 21.95
C ALA A 22 18.05 22.27 23.17
N ASP A 23 17.80 23.57 23.06
CA ASP A 23 18.00 24.54 24.13
C ASP A 23 16.75 24.74 25.01
N ALA A 24 15.78 23.81 24.97
CA ALA A 24 14.56 23.91 25.74
C ALA A 24 14.80 23.75 27.26
N THR A 25 13.96 24.41 28.04
CA THR A 25 13.90 24.25 29.51
C THR A 25 13.64 22.79 29.91
N ASP A 26 14.13 22.36 31.08
CA ASP A 26 13.91 20.99 31.56
C ASP A 26 12.42 20.65 31.70
N ALA A 27 11.59 21.65 32.01
CA ALA A 27 10.14 21.48 32.09
C ALA A 27 9.52 21.22 30.71
N ALA A 28 9.96 21.94 29.66
CA ALA A 28 9.51 21.68 28.28
C ALA A 28 9.99 20.30 27.78
N ARG A 29 11.24 19.93 28.08
CA ARG A 29 11.78 18.59 27.75
C ARG A 29 11.00 17.47 28.45
N GLY A 30 10.69 17.64 29.74
CA GLY A 30 9.88 16.68 30.50
C GLY A 30 8.42 16.56 30.05
N ALA A 31 7.87 17.61 29.42
CA ALA A 31 6.52 17.60 28.88
C ALA A 31 6.42 17.07 27.44
N SER A 32 7.52 17.02 26.69
CA SER A 32 7.58 16.62 25.28
C SER A 32 7.73 15.10 25.07
N ASP A 33 7.27 14.60 23.92
CA ASP A 33 7.45 13.19 23.51
C ASP A 33 8.79 12.96 22.80
N ILE A 34 9.32 14.00 22.16
CA ILE A 34 10.60 13.98 21.43
C ILE A 34 11.42 15.19 21.86
N VAL A 35 12.68 14.95 22.23
CA VAL A 35 13.66 16.01 22.51
C VAL A 35 14.69 16.02 21.40
N LEU A 36 14.84 17.17 20.73
CA LEU A 36 15.88 17.34 19.71
C LEU A 36 17.22 17.57 20.39
N THR A 37 18.26 16.86 19.96
CA THR A 37 19.63 17.08 20.46
C THR A 37 20.41 18.09 19.62
N GLU A 38 19.88 18.45 18.45
CA GLU A 38 20.46 19.40 17.52
C GLU A 38 19.44 20.51 17.23
N PRO A 39 19.86 21.79 17.14
CA PRO A 39 18.96 22.87 16.79
C PRO A 39 18.59 22.83 15.30
N GLY A 40 17.40 23.32 14.97
CA GLY A 40 16.98 23.61 13.59
C GLY A 40 15.83 22.76 13.06
N LEU A 41 15.03 23.37 12.19
CA LEU A 41 13.84 22.74 11.57
C LEU A 41 14.20 21.53 10.69
N SER A 42 15.41 21.49 10.14
CA SER A 42 15.91 20.39 9.31
C SER A 42 15.89 19.04 10.03
N VAL A 43 16.17 19.05 11.35
CA VAL A 43 16.17 17.83 12.18
C VAL A 43 14.76 17.25 12.27
N ILE A 44 13.75 18.11 12.40
CA ILE A 44 12.33 17.69 12.44
C ILE A 44 11.94 17.05 11.11
N ILE A 45 12.32 17.64 9.98
CA ILE A 45 12.03 17.07 8.65
C ILE A 45 12.69 15.69 8.51
N SER A 46 13.95 15.57 8.92
CA SER A 46 14.71 14.32 8.87
C SER A 46 14.11 13.25 9.78
N ALA A 47 13.66 13.63 10.97
CA ALA A 47 12.96 12.75 11.92
C ALA A 47 11.61 12.27 11.35
N VAL A 48 10.83 13.16 10.73
CA VAL A 48 9.55 12.81 10.08
C VAL A 48 9.77 11.86 8.91
N LEU A 49 10.77 12.11 8.05
CA LEU A 49 11.09 11.21 6.94
C LEU A 49 11.53 9.82 7.42
N THR A 50 12.35 9.77 8.46
CA THR A 50 12.80 8.51 9.08
C THR A 50 11.65 7.76 9.73
N SER A 51 10.78 8.46 10.46
CA SER A 51 9.56 7.90 11.05
C SER A 51 8.65 7.31 9.99
N ARG A 52 8.43 8.00 8.87
CA ARG A 52 7.65 7.48 7.74
C ARG A 52 8.28 6.21 7.15
N ALA A 53 9.60 6.12 7.05
CA ALA A 53 10.27 4.91 6.58
C ALA A 53 10.07 3.72 7.54
N ILE A 54 10.19 3.95 8.85
CA ILE A 54 9.93 2.93 9.89
C ILE A 54 8.47 2.49 9.86
N PHE A 55 7.53 3.43 9.76
CA PHE A 55 6.11 3.16 9.68
C PHE A 55 5.75 2.29 8.46
N GLN A 56 6.40 2.52 7.31
CA GLN A 56 6.22 1.66 6.14
C GLN A 56 6.73 0.24 6.37
N ARG A 57 7.88 0.07 7.03
CA ARG A 57 8.38 -1.28 7.40
C ARG A 57 7.38 -2.01 8.29
N MET A 58 6.81 -1.32 9.28
CA MET A 58 5.80 -1.89 10.17
C MET A 58 4.55 -2.33 9.39
N LYS A 59 4.01 -1.49 8.51
CA LYS A 59 2.84 -1.85 7.67
C LYS A 59 3.14 -3.06 6.79
N ASN A 60 4.29 -3.06 6.11
CA ASN A 60 4.70 -4.16 5.23
C ASN A 60 4.85 -5.48 6.01
N TYR A 61 5.43 -5.42 7.21
CA TYR A 61 5.52 -6.56 8.13
C TYR A 61 4.13 -7.06 8.56
N THR A 62 3.20 -6.17 8.90
CA THR A 62 1.84 -6.58 9.28
C THR A 62 1.11 -7.26 8.12
N ILE A 63 1.22 -6.73 6.89
CA ILE A 63 0.65 -7.38 5.70
C ILE A 63 1.24 -8.79 5.55
N TYR A 64 2.56 -8.91 5.69
CA TYR A 64 3.27 -10.19 5.60
C TYR A 64 2.81 -11.20 6.65
N ALA A 65 2.79 -10.81 7.93
CA ALA A 65 2.40 -11.66 9.04
C ALA A 65 0.97 -12.19 8.86
N VAL A 66 0.03 -11.29 8.55
CA VAL A 66 -1.37 -11.67 8.26
C VAL A 66 -1.44 -12.64 7.08
N SER A 67 -0.71 -12.38 6.00
CA SER A 67 -0.73 -13.23 4.80
C SER A 67 -0.27 -14.65 5.10
N ILE A 68 0.82 -14.81 5.87
CA ILE A 68 1.35 -16.13 6.22
C ILE A 68 0.38 -16.88 7.14
N THR A 69 -0.20 -16.21 8.13
CA THR A 69 -1.19 -16.85 9.00
C THR A 69 -2.37 -17.39 8.20
N ILE A 70 -2.93 -16.56 7.30
CA ILE A 70 -4.04 -16.99 6.42
C ILE A 70 -3.60 -18.13 5.51
N ARG A 71 -2.40 -18.07 4.95
CA ARG A 71 -1.87 -19.12 4.08
C ARG A 71 -1.74 -20.46 4.80
N ILE A 72 -1.08 -20.49 5.96
CA ILE A 72 -0.82 -21.71 6.72
C ILE A 72 -2.15 -22.33 7.15
N VAL A 73 -3.05 -21.51 7.70
CA VAL A 73 -4.37 -21.98 8.17
C VAL A 73 -5.20 -22.50 7.00
N LEU A 74 -5.43 -21.70 5.96
CA LEU A 74 -6.28 -22.12 4.84
C LEU A 74 -5.64 -23.24 4.01
N GLY A 75 -4.34 -23.16 3.75
CA GLY A 75 -3.63 -24.12 2.90
C GLY A 75 -3.64 -25.52 3.50
N PHE A 76 -3.19 -25.68 4.75
CA PHE A 76 -3.17 -27.00 5.38
C PHE A 76 -4.58 -27.49 5.73
N MET A 77 -5.50 -26.61 6.11
CA MET A 77 -6.91 -27.00 6.32
C MET A 77 -7.54 -27.56 5.03
N LEU A 78 -7.35 -26.90 3.89
CA LEU A 78 -7.91 -27.37 2.62
C LEU A 78 -7.30 -28.70 2.17
N ILE A 79 -5.98 -28.87 2.34
CA ILE A 79 -5.29 -30.13 1.99
C ILE A 79 -5.79 -31.28 2.86
N ALA A 80 -5.91 -31.06 4.17
CA ALA A 80 -6.45 -32.05 5.11
C ALA A 80 -7.93 -32.37 4.83
N LEU A 81 -8.75 -31.38 4.49
CA LEU A 81 -10.18 -31.58 4.21
C LEU A 81 -10.42 -32.38 2.93
N ILE A 82 -9.67 -32.10 1.86
CA ILE A 82 -9.91 -32.69 0.53
C ILE A 82 -9.24 -34.07 0.40
N TRP A 83 -7.97 -34.20 0.81
CA TRP A 83 -7.18 -35.43 0.61
C TRP A 83 -6.91 -36.20 1.90
N LYS A 84 -7.41 -35.75 3.06
CA LYS A 84 -7.13 -36.36 4.38
C LYS A 84 -5.63 -36.52 4.64
N PHE A 85 -4.84 -35.57 4.14
CA PHE A 85 -3.39 -35.57 4.28
C PHE A 85 -2.98 -34.71 5.48
N ASP A 86 -2.39 -35.36 6.48
CA ASP A 86 -1.96 -34.70 7.72
C ASP A 86 -0.51 -34.20 7.58
N PHE A 87 -0.35 -32.88 7.54
CA PHE A 87 0.98 -32.27 7.48
C PHE A 87 1.68 -32.33 8.84
N SER A 88 2.96 -32.71 8.86
CA SER A 88 3.74 -32.84 10.08
C SER A 88 3.91 -31.50 10.82
N PRO A 89 3.49 -31.39 12.10
CA PRO A 89 3.68 -30.17 12.88
C PRO A 89 5.14 -29.77 13.03
N PHE A 90 6.06 -30.74 13.04
CA PHE A 90 7.49 -30.47 13.13
C PHE A 90 8.00 -29.71 11.90
N MET A 91 7.49 -30.00 10.70
CA MET A 91 7.86 -29.24 9.50
C MET A 91 7.31 -27.82 9.52
N VAL A 92 6.12 -27.61 10.10
CA VAL A 92 5.58 -26.25 10.32
C VAL A 92 6.49 -25.48 11.28
N LEU A 93 6.99 -26.13 12.34
CA LEU A 93 7.95 -25.52 13.26
C LEU A 93 9.25 -25.11 12.55
N ILE A 94 9.80 -25.95 11.67
CA ILE A 94 10.98 -25.60 10.88
C ILE A 94 10.71 -24.39 9.98
N ILE A 95 9.55 -24.34 9.31
CA ILE A 95 9.13 -23.17 8.52
C ILE A 95 9.09 -21.92 9.39
N ALA A 96 8.50 -22.01 10.58
CA ALA A 96 8.39 -20.88 11.51
C ALA A 96 9.77 -20.36 11.95
N ILE A 97 10.68 -21.24 12.36
CA ILE A 97 12.04 -20.87 12.79
C ILE A 97 12.81 -20.19 11.64
N LEU A 98 12.76 -20.77 10.43
CA LEU A 98 13.41 -20.19 9.27
C LEU A 98 12.81 -18.83 8.91
N ASN A 99 11.49 -18.68 9.02
CA ASN A 99 10.81 -17.43 8.77
C ASN A 99 11.23 -16.35 9.77
N ASP A 100 11.20 -16.64 11.08
CA ASP A 100 11.57 -15.69 12.14
C ASP A 100 12.99 -15.17 11.98
N GLY A 101 13.95 -16.05 11.62
CA GLY A 101 15.30 -15.65 11.29
C GLY A 101 15.37 -14.63 10.14
N THR A 102 14.56 -14.81 9.09
CA THR A 102 14.48 -13.86 7.98
C THR A 102 13.73 -12.57 8.34
N ILE A 103 12.70 -12.64 9.18
CA ILE A 103 11.89 -11.48 9.61
C ILE A 103 12.75 -10.43 10.33
N MET A 104 13.73 -10.85 11.12
CA MET A 104 14.63 -9.92 11.82
C MET A 104 15.32 -8.94 10.85
N THR A 105 15.54 -9.34 9.59
CA THR A 105 16.17 -8.48 8.57
C THR A 105 15.25 -7.38 8.03
N ILE A 106 13.92 -7.53 8.15
CA ILE A 106 12.94 -6.54 7.69
C ILE A 106 13.11 -5.21 8.45
N SER A 107 13.50 -5.28 9.73
CA SER A 107 13.76 -4.11 10.56
C SER A 107 14.85 -3.19 9.98
N LYS A 108 15.83 -3.78 9.29
CA LYS A 108 16.99 -3.11 8.67
C LYS A 108 16.82 -2.90 7.16
N ASP A 109 15.67 -3.21 6.59
CA ASP A 109 15.46 -3.15 5.15
C ASP A 109 15.37 -1.70 4.62
N ARG A 110 15.78 -1.49 3.37
CA ARG A 110 15.77 -0.18 2.72
C ARG A 110 14.39 0.08 2.07
N VAL A 111 13.48 0.65 2.83
CA VAL A 111 12.12 1.01 2.37
C VAL A 111 12.03 2.51 2.05
N LYS A 112 11.30 2.86 0.98
CA LYS A 112 11.04 4.26 0.62
C LYS A 112 9.96 4.86 1.53
N PRO A 113 10.18 6.05 2.15
CA PRO A 113 9.16 6.70 2.94
C PRO A 113 7.96 7.11 2.09
N SER A 114 6.79 7.19 2.70
CA SER A 114 5.59 7.69 2.03
C SER A 114 5.72 9.20 1.75
N PRO A 115 5.38 9.69 0.53
CA PRO A 115 5.44 11.12 0.23
C PRO A 115 4.37 11.91 1.01
N MET A 116 3.21 11.29 1.25
CA MET A 116 2.13 11.85 2.04
C MET A 116 2.08 11.21 3.44
N PRO A 117 1.59 11.95 4.47
CA PRO A 117 1.25 11.37 5.76
C PRO A 117 0.33 10.16 5.56
N ASP A 118 0.65 9.07 6.23
CA ASP A 118 -0.08 7.81 6.13
C ASP A 118 -0.58 7.46 7.53
N SER A 119 -1.79 6.94 7.61
CA SER A 119 -2.40 6.50 8.87
C SER A 119 -2.51 4.98 8.91
N TRP A 120 -2.63 4.43 10.12
CA TRP A 120 -2.68 2.99 10.30
C TRP A 120 -4.08 2.45 9.97
N LYS A 121 -4.33 2.23 8.68
CA LYS A 121 -5.59 1.68 8.19
C LYS A 121 -5.60 0.16 8.27
N LEU A 122 -5.94 -0.38 9.43
CA LEU A 122 -5.98 -1.83 9.69
C LEU A 122 -6.77 -2.61 8.63
N LYS A 123 -7.95 -2.12 8.24
CA LYS A 123 -8.81 -2.79 7.26
C LYS A 123 -8.11 -3.01 5.92
N GLU A 124 -7.37 -2.01 5.42
CA GLU A 124 -6.62 -2.12 4.16
C GLU A 124 -5.47 -3.13 4.28
N ILE A 125 -4.76 -3.11 5.41
CA ILE A 125 -3.65 -4.03 5.72
C ILE A 125 -4.15 -5.48 5.79
N PHE A 126 -5.22 -5.73 6.54
CA PHE A 126 -5.81 -7.06 6.67
C PHE A 126 -6.41 -7.56 5.35
N ALA A 127 -7.13 -6.72 4.62
CA ALA A 127 -7.68 -7.10 3.31
C ALA A 127 -6.57 -7.51 2.34
N THR A 128 -5.48 -6.73 2.28
CA THR A 128 -4.32 -7.07 1.45
C THR A 128 -3.68 -8.39 1.89
N GLY A 129 -3.51 -8.59 3.20
CA GLY A 129 -2.93 -9.81 3.74
C GLY A 129 -3.77 -11.05 3.46
N VAL A 130 -5.10 -10.96 3.63
CA VAL A 130 -6.01 -12.07 3.35
C VAL A 130 -5.96 -12.47 1.88
N VAL A 131 -5.98 -11.51 0.95
CA VAL A 131 -5.94 -11.85 -0.49
C VAL A 131 -4.63 -12.54 -0.87
N PHE A 132 -3.48 -12.03 -0.40
CA PHE A 132 -2.20 -12.71 -0.63
C PHE A 132 -2.17 -14.10 0.00
N GLY A 133 -2.60 -14.23 1.26
CA GLY A 133 -2.64 -15.51 1.96
C GLY A 133 -3.54 -16.53 1.26
N SER A 134 -4.75 -16.13 0.84
CA SER A 134 -5.70 -16.99 0.13
C SER A 134 -5.19 -17.42 -1.25
N TYR A 135 -4.60 -16.50 -2.02
CA TYR A 135 -3.98 -16.85 -3.31
C TYR A 135 -2.84 -17.86 -3.12
N LEU A 136 -1.96 -17.63 -2.14
CA LEU A 136 -0.85 -18.53 -1.87
C LEU A 136 -1.31 -19.89 -1.34
N ALA A 137 -2.36 -19.92 -0.51
CA ALA A 137 -2.99 -21.16 -0.07
C ALA A 137 -3.55 -21.94 -1.26
N LEU A 138 -4.28 -21.26 -2.16
CA LEU A 138 -4.81 -21.87 -3.37
C LEU A 138 -3.70 -22.46 -4.24
N MET A 139 -2.58 -21.75 -4.42
CA MET A 139 -1.45 -22.27 -5.20
C MET A 139 -0.78 -23.47 -4.50
N SER A 140 -0.69 -23.50 -3.18
CA SER A 140 -0.23 -24.70 -2.46
C SER A 140 -1.20 -25.89 -2.62
N VAL A 141 -2.50 -25.64 -2.63
CA VAL A 141 -3.53 -26.67 -2.89
C VAL A 141 -3.46 -27.19 -4.32
N VAL A 142 -3.32 -26.30 -5.31
CA VAL A 142 -3.14 -26.67 -6.72
C VAL A 142 -1.85 -27.46 -6.90
N PHE A 143 -0.76 -27.06 -6.26
CA PHE A 143 0.49 -27.82 -6.26
C PHE A 143 0.28 -29.24 -5.72
N PHE A 144 -0.41 -29.38 -4.59
CA PHE A 144 -0.70 -30.68 -4.00
C PHE A 144 -1.60 -31.55 -4.89
N TRP A 145 -2.64 -30.96 -5.49
CA TRP A 145 -3.51 -31.65 -6.45
C TRP A 145 -2.74 -32.14 -7.67
N LEU A 146 -1.89 -31.28 -8.27
CA LEU A 146 -1.06 -31.63 -9.41
C LEU A 146 -0.07 -32.76 -9.10
N MET A 147 0.39 -32.87 -7.85
CA MET A 147 1.31 -33.91 -7.40
C MET A 147 0.59 -35.22 -7.05
N LYS A 148 -0.61 -35.18 -6.48
CA LYS A 148 -1.32 -36.34 -5.94
C LYS A 148 -2.26 -37.01 -6.94
N ASP A 149 -2.98 -36.22 -7.74
CA ASP A 149 -4.08 -36.71 -8.58
C ASP A 149 -3.72 -36.78 -10.07
N THR A 150 -2.75 -35.98 -10.49
CA THR A 150 -2.29 -35.92 -11.90
C THR A 150 -0.84 -36.36 -12.02
N ASP A 151 -0.44 -36.86 -13.20
CA ASP A 151 0.96 -37.21 -13.51
C ASP A 151 1.69 -36.05 -14.23
N PHE A 152 1.20 -34.82 -14.09
CA PHE A 152 1.68 -33.63 -14.80
C PHE A 152 3.19 -33.39 -14.62
N PHE A 153 3.68 -33.52 -13.38
CA PHE A 153 5.09 -33.27 -13.09
C PHE A 153 6.02 -34.35 -13.65
N SER A 154 5.63 -35.62 -13.58
CA SER A 154 6.41 -36.73 -14.14
C SER A 154 6.42 -36.71 -15.67
N ASP A 155 5.28 -36.41 -16.30
CA ASP A 155 5.16 -36.38 -17.76
C ASP A 155 5.91 -35.19 -18.37
N ARG A 156 5.81 -33.99 -17.76
CA ARG A 156 6.43 -32.79 -18.32
C ARG A 156 7.92 -32.65 -18.02
N PHE A 157 8.36 -33.05 -16.82
CA PHE A 157 9.73 -32.82 -16.36
C PHE A 157 10.56 -34.09 -16.22
N GLY A 158 10.00 -35.27 -16.49
CA GLY A 158 10.73 -36.55 -16.43
C GLY A 158 11.21 -36.93 -15.03
N VAL A 159 10.57 -36.40 -13.98
CA VAL A 159 10.91 -36.71 -12.58
C VAL A 159 10.19 -37.97 -12.10
N ARG A 160 10.76 -38.61 -11.06
CA ARG A 160 10.23 -39.84 -10.45
C ARG A 160 8.83 -39.60 -9.90
N SER A 161 7.88 -40.51 -10.08
CA SER A 161 6.54 -40.34 -9.48
C SER A 161 6.60 -40.55 -7.95
N ILE A 162 6.10 -39.56 -7.20
CA ILE A 162 6.06 -39.55 -5.73
C ILE A 162 4.65 -39.80 -5.17
N ARG A 163 3.70 -40.17 -6.04
CA ARG A 163 2.25 -40.25 -5.75
C ARG A 163 1.88 -41.25 -4.63
N HIS A 164 2.73 -42.25 -4.42
CA HIS A 164 2.54 -43.34 -3.46
C HIS A 164 3.30 -43.15 -2.15
N SER A 165 4.19 -42.15 -2.05
CA SER A 165 4.97 -41.90 -0.83
C SER A 165 4.50 -40.60 -0.17
N GLU A 166 3.76 -40.73 0.93
CA GLU A 166 3.28 -39.58 1.71
C GLU A 166 4.43 -38.75 2.28
N ASP A 167 5.52 -39.41 2.69
CA ASP A 167 6.69 -38.74 3.27
C ASP A 167 7.45 -37.87 2.24
N GLU A 168 7.55 -38.34 0.99
CA GLU A 168 8.16 -37.58 -0.11
C GLU A 168 7.24 -36.41 -0.55
N MET A 169 5.92 -36.63 -0.59
CA MET A 169 4.95 -35.55 -0.84
C MET A 169 5.01 -34.46 0.23
N MET A 170 5.23 -34.84 1.49
CA MET A 170 5.35 -33.88 2.58
C MET A 170 6.62 -33.02 2.44
N ALA A 171 7.76 -33.61 2.06
CA ALA A 171 8.98 -32.86 1.76
C ALA A 171 8.79 -31.87 0.61
N ALA A 172 8.07 -32.28 -0.44
CA ALA A 172 7.76 -31.43 -1.58
C ALA A 172 6.88 -30.23 -1.19
N LEU A 173 5.81 -30.49 -0.43
CA LEU A 173 4.91 -29.45 0.07
C LEU A 173 5.61 -28.50 1.06
N TYR A 174 6.44 -29.04 1.96
CA TYR A 174 7.27 -28.25 2.88
C TYR A 174 8.15 -27.26 2.12
N LEU A 175 8.87 -27.73 1.09
CA LEU A 175 9.76 -26.88 0.31
C LEU A 175 8.99 -25.78 -0.43
N GLN A 176 7.88 -26.14 -1.08
CA GLN A 176 7.01 -25.19 -1.78
C GLN A 176 6.47 -24.11 -0.84
N VAL A 177 6.02 -24.50 0.35
CA VAL A 177 5.51 -23.58 1.36
C VAL A 177 6.62 -22.65 1.87
N SER A 178 7.81 -23.20 2.15
CA SER A 178 8.96 -22.44 2.63
C SER A 178 9.42 -21.37 1.63
N ILE A 179 9.63 -21.75 0.36
CA ILE A 179 10.10 -20.83 -0.71
C ILE A 179 9.15 -19.65 -0.84
N VAL A 180 7.87 -19.94 -1.04
CA VAL A 180 6.88 -18.91 -1.36
C VAL A 180 6.57 -18.04 -0.14
N SER A 181 6.68 -18.58 1.08
CA SER A 181 6.44 -17.79 2.30
C SER A 181 7.51 -16.74 2.47
N GLN A 182 8.80 -17.09 2.30
CA GLN A 182 9.85 -16.09 2.39
C GLN A 182 9.89 -15.16 1.16
N ALA A 183 9.56 -15.67 -0.03
CA ALA A 183 9.50 -14.85 -1.24
C ALA A 183 8.47 -13.73 -1.10
N LEU A 184 7.37 -13.97 -0.39
CA LEU A 184 6.32 -12.97 -0.14
C LEU A 184 6.87 -11.67 0.48
N ILE A 185 7.95 -11.72 1.27
CA ILE A 185 8.60 -10.53 1.84
C ILE A 185 8.99 -9.53 0.73
N PHE A 186 9.44 -10.00 -0.43
CA PHE A 186 9.84 -9.13 -1.54
C PHE A 186 8.65 -8.41 -2.20
N VAL A 187 7.47 -9.03 -2.20
CA VAL A 187 6.24 -8.41 -2.71
C VAL A 187 5.69 -7.42 -1.69
N THR A 188 5.64 -7.78 -0.41
CA THR A 188 5.04 -6.92 0.63
C THR A 188 5.89 -5.70 0.95
N ARG A 189 7.22 -5.78 0.81
CA ARG A 189 8.11 -4.62 1.01
C ARG A 189 8.00 -3.56 -0.08
N SER A 190 7.63 -3.96 -1.30
CA SER A 190 7.73 -3.11 -2.49
C SER A 190 6.43 -2.38 -2.79
N ARG A 191 6.52 -1.07 -3.06
CA ARG A 191 5.36 -0.29 -3.51
C ARG A 191 5.11 -0.48 -5.00
N GLY A 192 6.15 -0.45 -5.81
CA GLY A 192 6.12 -0.79 -7.23
C GLY A 192 6.29 -2.29 -7.46
N TRP A 193 6.86 -2.67 -8.60
CA TRP A 193 7.21 -4.05 -8.88
C TRP A 193 8.34 -4.53 -7.97
N PHE A 194 8.27 -5.78 -7.49
CA PHE A 194 9.24 -6.33 -6.54
C PHE A 194 10.67 -6.32 -7.08
N PHE A 195 10.84 -6.50 -8.40
CA PHE A 195 12.16 -6.55 -9.06
C PHE A 195 12.77 -5.16 -9.31
N VAL A 196 11.96 -4.09 -9.31
CA VAL A 196 12.46 -2.72 -9.50
C VAL A 196 13.03 -2.16 -8.19
N GLU A 197 12.42 -2.52 -7.06
CA GLU A 197 12.83 -2.03 -5.74
C GLU A 197 13.90 -2.94 -5.13
N ARG A 198 15.17 -2.53 -5.24
CA ARG A 198 16.30 -3.31 -4.73
C ARG A 198 16.15 -3.67 -3.23
N PRO A 199 16.22 -4.96 -2.87
CA PRO A 199 16.25 -5.40 -1.47
C PRO A 199 17.53 -5.02 -0.75
N GLY A 200 17.44 -4.84 0.57
CA GLY A 200 18.61 -4.74 1.42
C GLY A 200 19.43 -6.03 1.33
N LEU A 201 20.77 -5.92 1.33
CA LEU A 201 21.67 -7.06 1.20
C LEU A 201 21.42 -8.11 2.29
N LEU A 202 21.14 -7.67 3.52
CA LEU A 202 20.82 -8.54 4.66
C LEU A 202 19.58 -9.40 4.41
N LEU A 203 18.54 -8.84 3.78
CA LEU A 203 17.31 -9.56 3.47
C LEU A 203 17.57 -10.62 2.40
N VAL A 204 18.34 -10.29 1.35
CA VAL A 204 18.69 -11.24 0.29
C VAL A 204 19.55 -12.37 0.84
N SER A 205 20.58 -12.05 1.64
CA SER A 205 21.44 -13.08 2.22
C SER A 205 20.66 -13.99 3.16
N ALA A 206 19.76 -13.44 3.98
CA ALA A 206 18.92 -14.24 4.88
C ALA A 206 17.96 -15.15 4.10
N PHE A 207 17.33 -14.63 3.04
CA PHE A 207 16.50 -15.44 2.13
C PHE A 207 17.30 -16.58 1.51
N LEU A 208 18.47 -16.30 0.93
CA LEU A 208 19.30 -17.31 0.29
C LEU A 208 19.77 -18.40 1.26
N VAL A 209 20.21 -18.02 2.47
CA VAL A 209 20.63 -18.97 3.50
C VAL A 209 19.45 -19.82 3.98
N ALA A 210 18.32 -19.20 4.30
CA ALA A 210 17.16 -19.92 4.80
C ALA A 210 16.56 -20.85 3.74
N GLN A 211 16.57 -20.44 2.46
CA GLN A 211 16.15 -21.29 1.36
C GLN A 211 17.14 -22.39 1.04
N LEU A 212 18.45 -22.14 1.16
CA LEU A 212 19.45 -23.20 1.05
C LEU A 212 19.20 -24.26 2.12
N VAL A 213 19.02 -23.87 3.38
CA VAL A 213 18.70 -24.80 4.47
C VAL A 213 17.39 -25.55 4.19
N ALA A 214 16.33 -24.85 3.76
CA ALA A 214 15.06 -25.49 3.43
C ALA A 214 15.19 -26.51 2.29
N THR A 215 15.94 -26.20 1.23
CA THR A 215 16.19 -27.12 0.11
C THR A 215 17.00 -28.34 0.56
N LEU A 216 18.04 -28.16 1.37
CA LEU A 216 18.84 -29.27 1.89
C LEU A 216 18.01 -30.22 2.74
N ILE A 217 17.12 -29.68 3.59
CA ILE A 217 16.17 -30.49 4.37
C ILE A 217 15.24 -31.27 3.44
N ALA A 218 14.64 -30.62 2.45
CA ALA A 218 13.71 -31.30 1.53
C ALA A 218 14.38 -32.38 0.67
N VAL A 219 15.66 -32.20 0.32
CA VAL A 219 16.40 -33.12 -0.55
C VAL A 219 16.98 -34.30 0.22
N TYR A 220 17.51 -34.09 1.42
CA TYR A 220 18.32 -35.08 2.13
C TYR A 220 17.72 -35.60 3.45
N ALA A 221 16.70 -34.95 4.02
CA ALA A 221 16.17 -35.39 5.30
C ALA A 221 15.41 -36.71 5.16
N ASP A 222 15.77 -37.69 5.98
CA ASP A 222 15.05 -38.94 6.16
C ASP A 222 14.80 -39.11 7.67
N TRP A 223 13.71 -38.50 8.13
CA TRP A 223 13.36 -38.47 9.55
C TRP A 223 11.99 -39.14 9.75
N GLY A 224 12.01 -40.38 10.22
CA GLY A 224 10.78 -41.14 10.50
C GLY A 224 9.88 -40.47 11.54
N PHE A 225 10.45 -39.77 12.53
CA PHE A 225 9.64 -39.01 13.51
C PHE A 225 8.89 -37.83 12.88
N ALA A 226 9.49 -37.21 11.86
CA ALA A 226 8.94 -36.03 11.22
C ALA A 226 8.04 -36.39 10.04
N ARG A 227 7.99 -37.67 9.61
CA ARG A 227 7.31 -38.20 8.40
C ARG A 227 7.86 -37.65 7.08
N ILE A 228 9.16 -37.36 7.02
CA ILE A 228 9.79 -36.74 5.85
C ILE A 228 10.81 -37.69 5.23
N LYS A 229 10.80 -37.73 3.90
CA LYS A 229 11.80 -38.46 3.13
C LYS A 229 12.30 -37.59 1.97
N GLY A 230 13.61 -37.65 1.73
CA GLY A 230 14.28 -36.82 0.74
C GLY A 230 13.82 -37.09 -0.70
N ILE A 231 13.43 -36.03 -1.40
CA ILE A 231 12.84 -36.12 -2.77
C ILE A 231 13.87 -36.01 -3.90
N GLY A 232 15.12 -35.68 -3.57
CA GLY A 232 16.19 -35.45 -4.55
C GLY A 232 16.16 -34.07 -5.23
N TRP A 233 17.27 -33.72 -5.90
CA TRP A 233 17.46 -32.40 -6.52
C TRP A 233 16.56 -32.14 -7.73
N GLY A 234 16.18 -33.19 -8.48
CA GLY A 234 15.29 -33.04 -9.64
C GLY A 234 13.93 -32.46 -9.23
N TRP A 235 13.32 -33.04 -8.19
CA TRP A 235 12.07 -32.53 -7.63
C TRP A 235 12.22 -31.16 -6.98
N ALA A 236 13.32 -30.93 -6.24
CA ALA A 236 13.58 -29.61 -5.68
C ALA A 236 13.63 -28.51 -6.76
N GLY A 237 14.26 -28.78 -7.91
CA GLY A 237 14.29 -27.86 -9.05
C GLY A 237 12.90 -27.58 -9.64
N VAL A 238 12.06 -28.61 -9.79
CA VAL A 238 10.67 -28.46 -10.25
C VAL A 238 9.84 -27.61 -9.28
N ILE A 239 10.02 -27.83 -7.97
CA ILE A 239 9.34 -27.06 -6.92
C ILE A 239 9.77 -25.60 -6.97
N TRP A 240 11.07 -25.33 -7.11
CA TRP A 240 11.58 -23.97 -7.30
C TRP A 240 10.97 -23.29 -8.52
N LEU A 241 10.92 -23.99 -9.65
CA LEU A 241 10.32 -23.48 -10.87
C LEU A 241 8.84 -23.14 -10.67
N TYR A 242 8.07 -24.07 -10.07
CA TYR A 242 6.67 -23.84 -9.74
C TYR A 242 6.50 -22.62 -8.83
N SER A 243 7.27 -22.55 -7.74
CA SER A 243 7.24 -21.44 -6.78
C SER A 243 7.56 -20.10 -7.44
N VAL A 244 8.55 -20.04 -8.34
CA VAL A 244 8.91 -18.82 -9.06
C VAL A 244 7.81 -18.39 -10.04
N VAL A 245 7.24 -19.33 -10.81
CA VAL A 245 6.18 -19.02 -11.79
C VAL A 245 4.95 -18.46 -11.09
N PHE A 246 4.49 -19.10 -10.02
CA PHE A 246 3.29 -18.66 -9.28
C PHE A 246 3.54 -17.49 -8.33
N PHE A 247 4.79 -17.06 -8.17
CA PHE A 247 5.15 -15.85 -7.42
C PHE A 247 4.90 -14.57 -8.23
N PHE A 248 5.18 -14.55 -9.54
CA PHE A 248 5.04 -13.34 -10.37
C PHE A 248 3.64 -12.68 -10.34
N PRO A 249 2.51 -13.44 -10.38
CA PRO A 249 1.18 -12.84 -10.33
C PRO A 249 0.87 -12.08 -9.03
N LEU A 250 1.61 -12.30 -7.94
CA LEU A 250 1.39 -11.58 -6.67
C LEU A 250 1.49 -10.07 -6.82
N ASP A 251 2.38 -9.57 -7.69
CA ASP A 251 2.48 -8.14 -7.94
C ASP A 251 1.25 -7.59 -8.66
N TRP A 252 0.61 -8.38 -9.53
CA TRP A 252 -0.67 -7.98 -10.14
C TRP A 252 -1.77 -7.88 -9.08
N PHE A 253 -1.86 -8.86 -8.19
CA PHE A 253 -2.79 -8.80 -7.05
C PHE A 253 -2.51 -7.59 -6.16
N LYS A 254 -1.24 -7.27 -5.91
CA LYS A 254 -0.83 -6.09 -5.14
C LYS A 254 -1.37 -4.80 -5.74
N PHE A 255 -1.23 -4.61 -7.05
CA PHE A 255 -1.75 -3.42 -7.73
C PHE A 255 -3.27 -3.39 -7.76
N ALA A 256 -3.91 -4.54 -8.03
CA ALA A 256 -5.37 -4.66 -8.05
C ALA A 256 -6.00 -4.30 -6.70
N ILE A 257 -5.51 -4.87 -5.60
CA ILE A 257 -6.01 -4.59 -4.25
C ILE A 257 -5.82 -3.12 -3.90
N ARG A 258 -4.63 -2.57 -4.17
CA ARG A 258 -4.35 -1.16 -3.85
C ARG A 258 -5.24 -0.22 -4.66
N TYR A 259 -5.52 -0.56 -5.91
CA TYR A 259 -6.45 0.19 -6.75
C TYR A 259 -7.89 0.13 -6.21
N VAL A 260 -8.37 -1.06 -5.84
CA VAL A 260 -9.71 -1.26 -5.24
C VAL A 260 -9.86 -0.52 -3.92
N LEU A 261 -8.86 -0.62 -3.03
CA LEU A 261 -8.85 0.04 -1.73
C LEU A 261 -8.69 1.56 -1.82
N SER A 262 -8.12 2.08 -2.92
CA SER A 262 -7.97 3.53 -3.12
C SER A 262 -9.28 4.27 -3.39
N GLY A 263 -10.42 3.58 -3.50
CA GLY A 263 -11.70 4.19 -3.83
C GLY A 263 -11.86 4.52 -5.33
N LYS A 264 -10.75 4.75 -6.05
CA LYS A 264 -10.74 5.06 -7.49
C LYS A 264 -11.47 4.04 -8.36
N ALA A 265 -11.49 2.77 -7.96
CA ALA A 265 -12.27 1.74 -8.67
C ALA A 265 -13.78 1.99 -8.58
N TRP A 266 -14.25 2.42 -7.40
CA TRP A 266 -15.63 2.77 -7.15
C TRP A 266 -15.99 4.12 -7.76
N ASP A 267 -15.10 5.11 -7.64
CA ASP A 267 -15.27 6.43 -8.24
C ASP A 267 -15.35 6.32 -9.76
N ASN A 268 -14.47 5.57 -10.43
CA ASN A 268 -14.55 5.35 -11.88
C ASN A 268 -15.82 4.58 -12.31
N LEU A 269 -16.32 3.64 -11.49
CA LEU A 269 -17.57 2.93 -11.78
C LEU A 269 -18.80 3.82 -11.58
N LEU A 270 -18.80 4.65 -10.53
CA LEU A 270 -19.84 5.62 -10.24
C LEU A 270 -19.82 6.76 -11.26
N GLU A 271 -18.65 7.32 -11.57
CA GLU A 271 -18.43 8.33 -12.62
C GLU A 271 -18.78 7.79 -14.00
N ASN A 272 -18.47 6.54 -14.34
CA ASN A 272 -18.96 5.98 -15.60
C ASN A 272 -20.48 5.84 -15.59
N LYS A 273 -21.09 5.36 -14.50
CA LYS A 273 -22.56 5.29 -14.40
C LYS A 273 -23.20 6.67 -14.46
N THR A 274 -22.66 7.68 -13.77
CA THR A 274 -23.17 9.05 -13.81
C THR A 274 -22.84 9.74 -15.13
N ALA A 275 -21.74 9.43 -15.81
CA ALA A 275 -21.43 9.93 -17.14
C ALA A 275 -22.42 9.40 -18.19
N PHE A 276 -22.96 8.19 -18.01
CA PHE A 276 -24.05 7.67 -18.84
C PHE A 276 -25.42 8.27 -18.49
N THR A 277 -25.69 8.64 -17.23
CA THR A 277 -26.99 9.20 -16.81
C THR A 277 -27.07 10.73 -16.83
N THR A 278 -25.94 11.43 -16.84
CA THR A 278 -25.84 12.91 -16.72
C THR A 278 -25.37 13.59 -18.01
N LYS A 279 -25.19 12.84 -19.10
CA LYS A 279 -25.00 13.41 -20.44
C LYS A 279 -26.35 13.84 -21.02
N LYS A 280 -26.92 14.93 -20.49
CA LYS A 280 -28.15 15.54 -21.04
C LYS A 280 -27.88 16.44 -22.26
N ASP A 281 -26.62 16.81 -22.51
CA ASP A 281 -26.21 17.55 -23.70
C ASP A 281 -24.80 17.10 -24.13
N TYR A 282 -24.72 16.24 -25.16
CA TYR A 282 -23.46 16.01 -25.86
C TYR A 282 -22.98 17.33 -26.49
N GLY A 283 -21.73 17.72 -26.22
CA GLY A 283 -21.06 18.83 -26.90
C GLY A 283 -21.47 20.24 -26.45
N ARG A 284 -22.14 20.42 -25.31
CA ARG A 284 -22.38 21.78 -24.76
C ARG A 284 -21.11 22.41 -24.21
N GLU A 285 -20.32 21.67 -23.45
CA GLU A 285 -19.02 22.15 -22.96
C GLU A 285 -18.03 22.41 -24.11
N GLU A 286 -18.03 21.56 -25.14
CA GLU A 286 -17.23 21.77 -26.35
C GLU A 286 -17.68 23.03 -27.13
N ARG A 287 -18.99 23.28 -27.22
CA ARG A 287 -19.53 24.50 -27.84
C ARG A 287 -19.27 25.75 -27.01
N GLU A 288 -19.34 25.67 -25.68
CA GLU A 288 -19.00 26.77 -24.76
C GLU A 288 -17.51 27.08 -24.81
N ALA A 289 -16.64 26.05 -24.91
CA ALA A 289 -15.20 26.22 -25.11
C ALA A 289 -14.87 26.83 -26.48
N GLN A 290 -15.54 26.38 -27.55
CA GLN A 290 -15.39 26.97 -28.89
C GLN A 290 -15.89 28.41 -28.94
N TRP A 291 -17.00 28.72 -28.26
CA TRP A 291 -17.53 30.09 -28.16
C TRP A 291 -16.57 31.00 -27.38
N ALA A 292 -16.01 30.54 -26.27
CA ALA A 292 -15.01 31.27 -25.50
C ALA A 292 -13.70 31.48 -26.29
N MET A 293 -13.27 30.49 -27.09
CA MET A 293 -12.15 30.63 -28.02
C MET A 293 -12.44 31.66 -29.12
N ALA A 294 -13.63 31.61 -29.73
CA ALA A 294 -14.04 32.55 -30.77
C ALA A 294 -14.18 33.98 -30.25
N GLN A 295 -14.62 34.18 -29.00
CA GLN A 295 -14.64 35.51 -28.37
C GLN A 295 -13.24 36.02 -28.04
N ARG A 296 -12.32 35.15 -27.62
CA ARG A 296 -10.92 35.54 -27.38
C ARG A 296 -10.23 36.05 -28.65
N THR A 297 -10.46 35.39 -29.78
CA THR A 297 -9.90 35.82 -31.08
C THR A 297 -10.54 37.11 -31.60
N LEU A 298 -11.82 37.34 -31.30
CA LEU A 298 -12.52 38.58 -31.65
C LEU A 298 -12.01 39.81 -30.89
N HIS A 299 -11.47 39.60 -29.68
CA HIS A 299 -10.77 40.63 -28.89
C HIS A 299 -9.26 40.73 -29.18
N GLY A 300 -8.77 40.09 -30.25
CA GLY A 300 -7.37 40.20 -30.69
C GLY A 300 -6.34 39.45 -29.85
N LEU A 301 -6.78 38.57 -28.93
CA LEU A 301 -5.89 37.76 -28.10
C LEU A 301 -5.61 36.43 -28.83
N GLN A 302 -4.34 36.18 -29.15
CA GLN A 302 -3.91 34.92 -29.77
C GLN A 302 -3.99 33.76 -28.76
N PRO A 303 -4.45 32.57 -29.16
CA PRO A 303 -4.35 31.38 -28.33
C PRO A 303 -2.88 31.01 -28.11
N PRO A 304 -2.52 30.42 -26.96
CA PRO A 304 -1.16 29.95 -26.72
C PRO A 304 -0.81 28.88 -27.76
N GLU A 305 0.25 29.11 -28.53
CA GLU A 305 0.78 28.12 -29.46
C GLU A 305 1.24 26.88 -28.68
N THR A 306 0.59 25.74 -28.94
CA THR A 306 1.02 24.43 -28.44
C THR A 306 2.26 23.99 -29.20
N ASN A 307 3.42 24.50 -28.81
CA ASN A 307 4.68 23.89 -29.20
C ASN A 307 4.86 22.59 -28.41
N ASN A 308 4.75 21.49 -29.14
CA ASN A 308 4.97 20.13 -28.68
C ASN A 308 6.32 19.99 -27.97
N LEU A 309 6.33 19.54 -26.71
CA LEU A 309 7.33 18.63 -26.14
C LEU A 309 6.86 18.14 -24.74
N PHE A 310 6.16 17.01 -24.76
CA PHE A 310 6.01 16.03 -23.68
C PHE A 310 5.85 16.53 -22.21
N SER A 311 4.60 16.57 -21.71
CA SER A 311 4.16 16.08 -20.37
C SER A 311 2.87 16.76 -19.85
N ASP A 312 1.74 16.71 -20.57
CA ASP A 312 0.51 17.42 -20.16
C ASP A 312 -0.72 16.54 -19.94
N LYS A 313 -0.59 15.53 -19.06
CA LYS A 313 -1.79 14.88 -18.47
C LYS A 313 -2.09 15.30 -17.03
N ASN A 314 -1.14 15.93 -16.33
CA ASN A 314 -1.36 16.43 -14.97
C ASN A 314 -1.87 17.88 -14.93
N SER A 315 -1.45 18.74 -15.86
CA SER A 315 -1.82 20.17 -15.82
C SER A 315 -3.33 20.39 -16.03
N TYR A 316 -3.97 19.65 -16.95
CA TYR A 316 -5.42 19.73 -17.16
C TYR A 316 -6.25 19.32 -15.94
N ARG A 317 -5.77 18.35 -15.16
CA ARG A 317 -6.46 17.84 -13.98
C ARG A 317 -6.38 18.83 -12.82
N GLU A 318 -5.22 19.46 -12.63
CA GLU A 318 -5.02 20.52 -11.64
C GLU A 318 -5.80 21.80 -12.00
N LEU A 319 -5.81 22.21 -13.27
CA LEU A 319 -6.62 23.34 -13.74
C LEU A 319 -8.12 23.08 -13.58
N SER A 320 -8.57 21.85 -13.84
CA SER A 320 -9.96 21.44 -13.63
C SER A 320 -10.35 21.47 -12.15
N GLU A 321 -9.49 20.98 -11.25
CA GLU A 321 -9.75 21.02 -9.80
C GLU A 321 -9.79 22.46 -9.26
N ILE A 322 -8.89 23.33 -9.73
CA ILE A 322 -8.87 24.74 -9.33
C ILE A 322 -10.12 25.46 -9.82
N ALA A 323 -10.53 25.21 -11.07
CA ALA A 323 -11.75 25.78 -11.64
C ALA A 323 -13.02 25.30 -10.90
N GLU A 324 -13.06 24.02 -10.52
CA GLU A 324 -14.19 23.46 -9.78
C GLU A 324 -14.26 23.99 -8.33
N GLN A 325 -13.11 24.16 -7.67
CA GLN A 325 -13.05 24.80 -6.35
C GLN A 325 -13.45 26.29 -6.42
N ALA A 326 -13.05 27.01 -7.47
CA ALA A 326 -13.45 28.39 -7.68
C ALA A 326 -14.98 28.51 -7.91
N LYS A 327 -15.56 27.60 -8.71
CA LYS A 327 -17.00 27.53 -8.94
C LYS A 327 -17.78 27.25 -7.66
N LYS A 328 -17.35 26.27 -6.85
CA LYS A 328 -17.95 25.98 -5.54
C LYS A 328 -17.89 27.18 -4.59
N ARG A 329 -16.78 27.92 -4.56
CA ARG A 329 -16.65 29.15 -3.75
C ARG A 329 -17.57 30.26 -4.22
N ALA A 330 -17.70 30.46 -5.53
CA ALA A 330 -18.62 31.44 -6.11
C ALA A 330 -20.09 31.10 -5.82
N GLU A 331 -20.44 29.82 -5.87
CA GLU A 331 -21.81 29.34 -5.59
C GLU A 331 -22.16 29.47 -4.10
N VAL A 332 -21.22 29.18 -3.20
CA VAL A 332 -21.37 29.43 -1.75
C VAL A 332 -21.50 30.93 -1.45
N ALA A 333 -20.74 31.79 -2.15
CA ALA A 333 -20.86 33.24 -2.01
C ALA A 333 -22.23 33.75 -2.49
N ARG A 334 -22.70 33.27 -3.64
CA ARG A 334 -24.02 33.60 -4.19
C ARG A 334 -25.16 33.12 -3.29
N LEU A 335 -25.06 31.92 -2.71
CA LEU A 335 -26.05 31.40 -1.77
C LEU A 335 -26.06 32.20 -0.46
N ARG A 336 -24.91 32.69 0.01
CA ARG A 336 -24.84 33.63 1.15
C ARG A 336 -25.52 34.97 0.85
N GLU A 337 -25.35 35.52 -0.35
CA GLU A 337 -26.04 36.75 -0.77
C GLU A 337 -27.57 36.57 -0.80
N LEU A 338 -28.06 35.40 -1.23
CA LEU A 338 -29.50 35.12 -1.35
C LEU A 338 -30.18 34.80 0.00
N HIS A 339 -29.51 34.08 0.90
CA HIS A 339 -30.15 33.53 2.10
C HIS A 339 -29.84 34.27 3.40
N THR A 340 -28.95 35.28 3.39
CA THR A 340 -28.65 36.08 4.59
C THR A 340 -29.05 37.53 4.39
N LEU A 341 -29.75 38.11 5.37
CA LEU A 341 -30.12 39.54 5.39
C LEU A 341 -28.89 40.43 5.22
N LYS A 342 -27.77 40.06 5.83
CA LYS A 342 -26.48 40.75 5.69
C LYS A 342 -25.97 40.74 4.25
N GLY A 343 -25.96 39.57 3.60
CA GLY A 343 -25.53 39.45 2.20
C GLY A 343 -26.44 40.19 1.22
N HIS A 344 -27.76 40.24 1.50
CA HIS A 344 -28.70 41.01 0.69
C HIS A 344 -28.44 42.51 0.79
N VAL A 345 -28.23 43.03 2.01
CA VAL A 345 -27.89 44.44 2.25
C VAL A 345 -26.57 44.82 1.59
N GLU A 346 -25.53 44.00 1.75
CA GLU A 346 -24.21 44.24 1.13
C GLU A 346 -24.31 44.26 -0.41
N SER A 347 -25.10 43.38 -1.04
CA SER A 347 -25.27 43.38 -2.49
C SER A 347 -26.01 44.63 -3.01
N VAL A 348 -27.03 45.10 -2.29
CA VAL A 348 -27.82 46.28 -2.67
C VAL A 348 -27.01 47.56 -2.51
N VAL A 349 -26.20 47.66 -1.45
CA VAL A 349 -25.29 48.79 -1.21
C VAL A 349 -24.23 48.86 -2.31
N LYS A 350 -23.68 47.70 -2.71
CA LYS A 350 -22.70 47.58 -3.80
C LYS A 350 -23.30 47.92 -5.17
N LEU A 351 -24.54 47.54 -5.44
CA LEU A 351 -25.27 47.90 -6.66
C LEU A 351 -25.57 49.41 -6.77
N LYS A 352 -25.71 50.09 -5.62
CA LYS A 352 -25.91 51.55 -5.56
C LYS A 352 -24.59 52.35 -5.54
N GLY A 353 -23.44 51.68 -5.60
CA GLY A 353 -22.13 52.33 -5.64
C GLY A 353 -21.75 53.06 -4.35
N LEU A 354 -22.30 52.63 -3.21
CA LEU A 354 -22.02 53.21 -1.89
C LEU A 354 -20.90 52.43 -1.19
N ASP A 355 -19.94 53.14 -0.60
CA ASP A 355 -18.78 52.55 0.07
C ASP A 355 -19.15 52.07 1.48
N ILE A 356 -19.08 50.76 1.70
CA ILE A 356 -19.51 50.07 2.93
C ILE A 356 -18.66 50.48 4.15
N ASP A 357 -17.42 50.90 3.94
CA ASP A 357 -16.47 51.23 5.00
C ASP A 357 -16.77 52.57 5.70
N THR A 358 -17.69 53.38 5.17
CA THR A 358 -18.12 54.65 5.80
C THR A 358 -19.34 54.51 6.74
N ILE A 359 -20.00 53.35 6.77
CA ILE A 359 -21.21 53.09 7.59
C ILE A 359 -20.84 52.32 8.87
N GLN A 360 -19.70 52.63 9.48
CA GLN A 360 -19.39 52.21 10.85
C GLN A 360 -19.67 53.35 11.83
N GLN A 361 -20.94 53.61 12.14
CA GLN A 361 -21.28 54.34 13.36
C GLN A 361 -22.53 53.74 14.02
N HIS A 362 -22.28 53.15 15.20
CA HIS A 362 -23.20 52.91 16.32
C HIS A 362 -24.50 52.16 16.06
N TYR A 363 -24.60 50.92 16.55
CA TYR A 363 -25.69 50.52 17.47
C TYR A 363 -25.21 49.34 18.32
N THR A 364 -25.00 49.61 19.61
CA THR A 364 -25.17 48.64 20.70
C THR A 364 -26.66 48.45 20.95
N VAL A 365 -27.17 47.23 20.83
CA VAL A 365 -27.84 46.40 21.88
C VAL A 365 -27.83 44.97 21.37
#